data_AF-A0A3Q9VYJ0-F1
#
_entry.id   AF-A0A3Q9VYJ0-F1
#
_cell.length_a   1.000
_cell.length_b   1.000
_cell.length_c   1.000
_cell.angle_alpha   90.00
_cell.angle_beta   90.00
_cell.angle_gamma   90.00
#
_symmetry.space_group_name_H-M   'P 1'
#
loop_
_entity.id
_entity.type
_entity.pdbx_description
1 polymer ?
#
loop_
_entity_poly.entity_id
_entity_poly.type
_entity_poly.pdbx_seq_one_letter_code
_entity_poly.pdbx_strand_id
1 'polypeptide(L)'
;CFCNPGACQWFLGLSNNDIRKQYESGHICSDYNDLIDGVPTGAVRVSFGFMTRRKDVDKVICMIEECYLTAPASRLQRLSSAELPKSLMHIPERLKPRLKEICIYPVKSCGVFKIMDSWPLTSIGLLYDRGWMIVDASGMALTQKHQPRLCLIKPIINRHSGTMELSFAGMKSVYVALEMASEDINVVRSSVCRSKVCDDLVTGYDCGDTVASWL
;
A
#
# COMPACT_ATOMS: atom_id res chain seq x y z
N CYS A 1 -3.87 7.69 -21.69
CA CYS A 1 -3.45 9.03 -22.12
C CYS A 1 -3.31 9.88 -20.87
N PHE A 2 -2.19 10.59 -20.74
CA PHE A 2 -1.73 11.20 -19.50
C PHE A 2 -2.54 12.47 -19.21
N CYS A 3 -1.95 13.65 -19.39
CA CYS A 3 -2.67 14.90 -19.14
C CYS A 3 -3.58 15.32 -20.31
N ASN A 4 -4.05 14.37 -21.13
CA ASN A 4 -4.97 14.63 -22.25
C ASN A 4 -6.17 13.65 -22.17
N PRO A 5 -7.26 14.04 -21.47
CA PRO A 5 -8.41 13.19 -21.26
C PRO A 5 -9.17 12.87 -22.56
N GLY A 6 -9.19 13.79 -23.55
CA GLY A 6 -9.87 13.54 -24.82
C GLY A 6 -9.27 12.38 -25.62
N ALA A 7 -7.96 12.16 -25.52
CA ALA A 7 -7.32 11.01 -26.14
C ALA A 7 -7.59 9.69 -25.39
N CYS A 8 -7.75 9.71 -24.06
CA CYS A 8 -8.28 8.56 -23.31
C CYS A 8 -9.71 8.27 -23.73
N GLN A 9 -10.54 9.31 -23.79
CA GLN A 9 -11.93 9.20 -24.17
C GLN A 9 -12.09 8.48 -25.51
N TRP A 10 -11.33 8.92 -26.52
CA TRP A 10 -11.35 8.30 -27.83
C TRP A 10 -10.84 6.85 -27.82
N PHE A 11 -9.69 6.58 -27.20
CA PHE A 11 -9.06 5.25 -27.25
C PHE A 11 -9.81 4.19 -26.43
N LEU A 12 -10.37 4.59 -25.28
CA LEU A 12 -11.11 3.70 -24.38
C LEU A 12 -12.61 3.66 -24.71
N GLY A 13 -13.07 4.43 -25.70
CA GLY A 13 -14.48 4.49 -26.09
C GLY A 13 -15.39 5.08 -25.00
N LEU A 14 -14.87 6.00 -24.19
CA LEU A 14 -15.62 6.60 -23.09
C LEU A 14 -16.63 7.63 -23.60
N SER A 15 -17.82 7.66 -23.00
CA SER A 15 -18.80 8.70 -23.29
C SER A 15 -18.42 10.01 -22.60
N ASN A 16 -19.03 11.13 -23.02
CA ASN A 16 -18.89 12.40 -22.31
C ASN A 16 -19.33 12.30 -20.84
N ASN A 17 -20.30 11.44 -20.54
CA ASN A 17 -20.78 11.21 -19.19
C ASN A 17 -19.75 10.48 -18.34
N ASP A 18 -19.03 9.52 -18.92
CA ASP A 18 -17.96 8.80 -18.21
C ASP A 18 -16.81 9.75 -17.87
N ILE A 19 -16.40 10.61 -18.81
CA ILE A 19 -15.38 11.64 -18.55
C ILE A 19 -15.84 12.61 -17.45
N ARG A 20 -17.12 12.98 -17.44
CA ARG A 20 -17.68 13.84 -16.39
C ARG A 20 -17.68 13.16 -15.03
N LYS A 21 -18.09 11.90 -14.95
CA LYS A 21 -18.02 11.09 -13.72
C LYS A 21 -16.58 10.97 -13.22
N GLN A 22 -15.63 10.75 -14.13
CA GLN A 22 -14.22 10.68 -13.77
C GLN A 22 -13.74 11.99 -13.13
N TYR A 23 -14.11 13.13 -13.72
CA TYR A 23 -13.82 14.44 -13.13
C TYR A 23 -14.49 14.63 -11.76
N GLU A 24 -15.77 14.27 -11.63
CA GLU A 24 -16.54 14.40 -10.38
C GLU A 24 -16.01 13.48 -9.26
N SER A 25 -15.42 12.34 -9.59
CA SER A 25 -14.70 11.48 -8.63
C SER A 25 -13.29 11.97 -8.31
N GLY A 26 -12.90 13.15 -8.80
CA GLY A 26 -11.61 13.77 -8.53
C GLY A 26 -10.47 13.29 -9.42
N HIS A 27 -10.75 12.66 -10.57
CA HIS A 27 -9.70 12.17 -11.45
C HIS A 27 -8.88 13.32 -12.06
N ILE A 28 -7.56 13.28 -11.86
CA ILE A 28 -6.60 14.21 -12.44
C ILE A 28 -5.37 13.47 -12.99
N CYS A 29 -4.60 14.15 -13.85
CA CYS A 29 -3.34 13.60 -14.33
C CYS A 29 -2.39 13.31 -13.16
N SER A 30 -1.82 12.10 -13.13
CA SER A 30 -0.89 11.63 -12.09
C SER A 30 -1.49 11.39 -10.70
N ASP A 31 -2.82 11.26 -10.60
CA ASP A 31 -3.42 10.67 -9.41
C ASP A 31 -3.22 9.14 -9.35
N TYR A 32 -3.90 8.51 -8.39
CA TYR A 32 -3.91 7.05 -8.18
C TYR A 32 -5.23 6.39 -8.61
N ASN A 33 -6.09 7.11 -9.35
CA ASN A 33 -7.41 6.62 -9.77
C ASN A 33 -7.32 5.92 -11.12
N ASP A 34 -6.75 4.73 -11.15
CA ASP A 34 -6.56 3.94 -12.38
C ASP A 34 -7.88 3.38 -12.95
N LEU A 35 -8.86 3.14 -12.07
CA LEU A 35 -10.17 2.57 -12.39
C LEU A 35 -11.27 3.38 -11.68
N ILE A 36 -12.32 3.74 -12.42
CA ILE A 36 -13.52 4.39 -11.88
C ILE A 36 -14.71 3.54 -12.29
N ASP A 37 -15.41 2.98 -11.30
CA ASP A 37 -16.47 1.97 -11.51
C ASP A 37 -16.00 0.76 -12.35
N GLY A 38 -14.73 0.38 -12.20
CA GLY A 38 -14.10 -0.70 -12.98
C GLY A 38 -13.74 -0.32 -14.42
N VAL A 39 -14.03 0.93 -14.83
CA VAL A 39 -13.65 1.46 -16.14
C VAL A 39 -12.26 2.09 -16.05
N PRO A 40 -11.31 1.73 -16.93
CA PRO A 40 -10.00 2.35 -16.95
C PRO A 40 -10.08 3.83 -17.31
N THR A 41 -9.26 4.62 -16.65
CA THR A 41 -9.18 6.08 -16.83
C THR A 41 -7.97 6.48 -17.67
N GLY A 42 -6.95 5.61 -17.73
CA GLY A 42 -5.63 5.91 -18.25
C GLY A 42 -5.10 4.92 -19.29
N ALA A 43 -3.80 5.02 -19.55
CA ALA A 43 -3.09 4.05 -20.38
C ALA A 43 -1.65 3.88 -19.88
N VAL A 44 -1.11 2.67 -20.01
CA VAL A 44 0.31 2.39 -19.78
C VAL A 44 1.09 2.68 -21.07
N ARG A 45 2.18 3.45 -20.96
CA ARG A 45 3.10 3.73 -22.09
C ARG A 45 4.42 3.02 -21.87
N VAL A 46 4.84 2.26 -22.89
CA VAL A 46 6.20 1.73 -23.00
C VAL A 46 6.94 2.55 -24.04
N SER A 47 8.17 2.97 -23.72
CA SER A 47 9.03 3.72 -24.63
C SER A 47 10.28 2.90 -24.94
N PHE A 48 10.61 2.78 -26.23
CA PHE A 48 11.75 2.00 -26.70
C PHE A 48 12.87 2.93 -27.15
N GLY A 49 14.10 2.58 -26.78
CA GLY A 49 15.30 3.31 -27.21
C GLY A 49 15.75 2.88 -28.60
N PHE A 50 16.69 3.63 -29.18
CA PHE A 50 17.21 3.38 -30.53
C PHE A 50 17.71 1.93 -30.74
N MET A 51 18.31 1.32 -29.71
CA MET A 51 18.88 -0.03 -29.80
C MET A 51 17.87 -1.16 -29.55
N THR A 52 16.60 -0.84 -29.29
CA THR A 52 15.55 -1.86 -29.09
C THR A 52 15.31 -2.61 -30.40
N ARG A 53 15.38 -3.94 -30.33
CA ARG A 53 15.08 -4.81 -31.47
C ARG A 53 13.66 -5.35 -31.32
N ARG A 54 13.08 -5.81 -32.45
CA ARG A 54 11.76 -6.46 -32.45
C ARG A 54 11.62 -7.55 -31.39
N LYS A 55 12.63 -8.41 -31.25
CA LYS A 55 12.67 -9.46 -30.23
C LYS A 55 12.54 -8.95 -28.78
N ASP A 56 12.97 -7.73 -28.51
CA ASP A 56 12.88 -7.13 -27.18
C ASP A 56 11.46 -6.62 -26.92
N VAL A 57 10.80 -6.09 -27.96
CA VAL A 57 9.37 -5.75 -27.94
C VAL A 57 8.52 -7.01 -27.76
N ASP A 58 8.81 -8.07 -28.51
CA ASP A 58 8.11 -9.35 -28.42
C ASP A 58 8.18 -9.91 -26.98
N LYS A 59 9.33 -9.79 -26.31
CA LYS A 59 9.46 -10.20 -24.89
C LYS A 59 8.57 -9.38 -23.96
N VAL A 60 8.41 -8.08 -24.20
CA VAL A 60 7.51 -7.24 -23.40
C VAL A 60 6.06 -7.65 -23.62
N ILE A 61 5.67 -7.91 -24.88
CA ILE A 61 4.32 -8.38 -25.23
C ILE A 61 4.05 -9.74 -24.57
N CYS A 62 4.95 -10.71 -24.73
CA CYS A 62 4.81 -12.02 -24.09
C CYS A 62 4.71 -11.90 -22.58
N MET A 63 5.50 -11.02 -21.95
CA MET A 63 5.38 -10.76 -20.51
C MET A 63 3.99 -10.24 -20.14
N ILE A 64 3.40 -9.32 -20.92
CA ILE A 64 2.05 -8.80 -20.66
C ILE A 64 1.00 -9.93 -20.77
N GLU A 65 1.07 -10.72 -21.84
CA GLU A 65 0.17 -11.85 -22.08
C GLU A 65 0.25 -12.89 -20.95
N GLU A 66 1.47 -13.25 -20.57
CA GLU A 66 1.75 -14.27 -19.58
C GLU A 66 1.44 -13.83 -18.14
N CYS A 67 1.71 -12.57 -17.80
CA CYS A 67 1.56 -12.08 -16.44
C CYS A 67 0.16 -11.52 -16.13
N TYR A 68 -0.54 -10.97 -17.12
CA TYR A 68 -1.78 -10.21 -16.90
C TYR A 68 -2.99 -10.73 -17.69
N LEU A 69 -2.80 -11.39 -18.83
CA LEU A 69 -3.92 -11.96 -19.61
C LEU A 69 -4.16 -13.45 -19.29
N THR A 70 -3.21 -14.10 -18.64
CA THR A 70 -3.32 -15.49 -18.23
C THR A 70 -4.11 -15.64 -16.93
N ALA A 71 -5.05 -16.60 -16.89
CA ALA A 71 -5.88 -16.86 -15.72
C ALA A 71 -5.02 -17.05 -14.44
N PRO A 72 -5.43 -16.52 -13.26
CA PRO A 72 -4.67 -16.63 -12.02
C PRO A 72 -4.25 -18.07 -11.69
N ALA A 73 -5.13 -19.04 -11.92
CA ALA A 73 -4.84 -20.46 -11.73
C ALA A 73 -3.66 -20.95 -12.60
N SER A 74 -3.65 -20.58 -13.88
CA SER A 74 -2.56 -20.93 -14.82
C SER A 74 -1.25 -20.24 -14.47
N ARG A 75 -1.29 -19.01 -13.93
CA ARG A 75 -0.08 -18.32 -13.42
C ARG A 75 0.48 -19.00 -12.18
N LEU A 76 -0.37 -19.47 -11.28
CA LEU A 76 0.05 -20.24 -10.10
C LEU A 76 0.63 -21.62 -10.49
N GLN A 77 0.11 -22.25 -11.54
CA GLN A 77 0.67 -23.51 -12.07
C GLN A 77 2.11 -23.36 -12.60
N ARG A 78 2.49 -22.19 -13.11
CA ARG A 78 3.88 -21.92 -13.52
C ARG A 78 4.86 -21.88 -12.33
N LEU A 79 4.37 -21.59 -11.12
CA LEU A 79 5.15 -21.70 -9.89
C LEU A 79 5.31 -23.16 -9.45
N SER A 80 4.41 -24.05 -9.90
CA SER A 80 4.52 -25.50 -9.68
C SER A 80 5.38 -26.17 -10.75
N SER A 81 6.69 -25.91 -10.71
CA SER A 81 7.81 -26.79 -11.12
C SER A 81 7.86 -27.45 -12.53
N ALA A 82 6.80 -27.50 -13.33
CA ALA A 82 6.69 -28.41 -14.47
C ALA A 82 7.37 -27.89 -15.75
N GLU A 83 7.54 -26.57 -15.89
CA GLU A 83 8.05 -25.96 -17.13
C GLU A 83 9.15 -24.93 -16.85
N LEU A 84 10.10 -25.29 -15.97
CA LEU A 84 11.28 -24.45 -15.80
C LEU A 84 12.19 -24.55 -17.04
N PRO A 85 12.71 -23.44 -17.57
CA PRO A 85 13.74 -23.46 -18.60
C PRO A 85 14.89 -24.39 -18.20
N LYS A 86 15.51 -25.09 -19.15
CA LYS A 86 16.57 -26.09 -18.88
C LYS A 86 17.70 -25.57 -17.97
N SER A 87 18.02 -24.28 -18.06
CA SER A 87 18.99 -23.61 -17.19
C SER A 87 18.56 -23.52 -15.71
N LEU A 88 17.27 -23.60 -15.41
CA LEU A 88 16.68 -23.50 -14.08
C LEU A 88 16.14 -24.84 -13.55
N MET A 89 16.19 -25.92 -14.35
CA MET A 89 15.74 -27.27 -13.98
C MET A 89 16.52 -27.90 -12.82
N HIS A 90 17.71 -27.39 -12.47
CA HIS A 90 18.49 -27.83 -11.30
C HIS A 90 18.14 -27.04 -10.01
N ILE A 91 17.25 -26.04 -10.11
CA ILE A 91 16.81 -25.15 -9.02
C ILE A 91 15.32 -25.37 -8.60
N PRO A 92 14.55 -26.43 -8.99
CA PRO A 92 13.08 -26.38 -8.89
C PRO A 92 12.58 -26.21 -7.45
N GLU A 93 13.26 -26.81 -6.46
CA GLU A 93 12.90 -26.65 -5.04
C GLU A 93 13.16 -25.23 -4.51
N ARG A 94 14.15 -24.53 -5.06
CA ARG A 94 14.46 -23.12 -4.74
C ARG A 94 13.49 -22.14 -5.41
N LEU A 95 12.71 -22.58 -6.40
CA LEU A 95 11.75 -21.75 -7.13
C LEU A 95 10.31 -21.92 -6.65
N LYS A 96 10.02 -22.91 -5.81
CA LYS A 96 8.75 -22.93 -5.07
C LYS A 96 8.75 -21.73 -4.11
N PRO A 97 7.86 -20.74 -4.31
CA PRO A 97 7.81 -19.60 -3.42
C PRO A 97 7.45 -20.12 -2.02
N ARG A 98 8.32 -19.85 -1.06
CA ARG A 98 8.06 -20.09 0.35
C ARG A 98 7.85 -18.76 1.02
N LEU A 99 6.76 -18.64 1.76
CA LEU A 99 6.58 -17.52 2.67
C LEU A 99 7.71 -17.57 3.71
N LYS A 100 8.63 -16.61 3.63
CA LYS A 100 9.77 -16.52 4.55
C LYS A 100 9.38 -15.82 5.84
N GLU A 101 8.68 -14.71 5.71
CA GLU A 101 8.31 -13.83 6.82
C GLU A 101 7.12 -12.97 6.38
N ILE A 102 6.21 -12.68 7.30
CA ILE A 102 5.19 -11.63 7.14
C ILE A 102 5.58 -10.48 8.06
N CYS A 103 5.56 -9.28 7.51
CA CYS A 103 5.89 -8.06 8.20
C CYS A 103 4.74 -7.07 8.01
N ILE A 104 4.33 -6.42 9.08
CA ILE A 104 3.47 -5.24 9.01
C ILE A 104 4.22 -4.03 9.58
N TYR A 105 3.74 -2.86 9.24
CA TYR A 105 4.27 -1.59 9.71
C TYR A 105 3.13 -0.75 10.31
N PRO A 106 2.76 -1.03 11.57
CA PRO A 106 1.60 -0.41 12.19
C PRO A 106 1.59 1.11 12.10
N VAL A 107 2.73 1.73 12.41
CA VAL A 107 2.90 3.19 12.30
C VAL A 107 3.61 3.52 10.99
N LYS A 108 3.04 4.45 10.21
CA LYS A 108 3.65 5.00 9.00
C LYS A 108 5.07 5.48 9.30
N SER A 109 6.02 5.09 8.45
CA SER A 109 7.44 5.47 8.53
C SER A 109 8.26 4.86 9.68
N CYS A 110 7.63 4.12 10.60
CA CYS A 110 8.32 3.46 11.72
C CYS A 110 8.85 2.07 11.38
N GLY A 111 9.49 1.44 12.36
CA GLY A 111 10.05 0.09 12.28
C GLY A 111 9.01 -1.00 12.03
N VAL A 112 9.53 -2.16 11.66
CA VAL A 112 8.72 -3.34 11.30
C VAL A 112 8.24 -4.11 12.53
N PHE A 113 7.02 -4.61 12.49
CA PHE A 113 6.53 -5.68 13.35
C PHE A 113 6.50 -7.00 12.57
N LYS A 114 7.29 -7.96 13.04
CA LYS A 114 7.41 -9.29 12.42
C LYS A 114 6.36 -10.22 12.99
N ILE A 115 5.56 -10.81 12.12
CA ILE A 115 4.53 -11.77 12.50
C ILE A 115 5.18 -13.15 12.62
N MET A 116 5.00 -13.78 13.77
CA MET A 116 5.63 -15.07 14.08
C MET A 116 4.82 -16.28 13.61
N ASP A 117 3.50 -16.12 13.48
CA ASP A 117 2.56 -17.21 13.21
C ASP A 117 1.60 -16.88 12.07
N SER A 118 0.41 -16.37 12.37
CA SER A 118 -0.67 -16.09 11.44
C SER A 118 -1.26 -14.72 11.75
N TRP A 119 -1.78 -14.06 10.72
CA TRP A 119 -2.31 -12.72 10.89
C TRP A 119 -3.63 -12.55 10.14
N PRO A 120 -4.63 -11.85 10.73
CA PRO A 120 -5.90 -11.63 10.05
C PRO A 120 -5.74 -10.79 8.80
N LEU A 121 -6.40 -11.21 7.72
CA LEU A 121 -6.56 -10.45 6.49
C LEU A 121 -7.91 -9.74 6.51
N THR A 122 -7.89 -8.43 6.24
CA THR A 122 -9.05 -7.56 6.14
C THR A 122 -9.28 -7.15 4.69
N SER A 123 -10.37 -6.44 4.40
CA SER A 123 -10.65 -5.88 3.07
C SER A 123 -9.57 -4.90 2.57
N ILE A 124 -8.78 -4.32 3.48
CA ILE A 124 -7.74 -3.32 3.18
C ILE A 124 -6.32 -3.85 3.39
N GLY A 125 -6.16 -5.14 3.68
CA GLY A 125 -4.85 -5.77 3.89
C GLY A 125 -4.71 -6.42 5.26
N LEU A 126 -3.47 -6.65 5.70
CA LEU A 126 -3.20 -7.26 7.00
C LEU A 126 -3.71 -6.36 8.12
N LEU A 127 -4.41 -6.93 9.10
CA LEU A 127 -4.97 -6.17 10.23
C LEU A 127 -3.88 -5.30 10.88
N TYR A 128 -4.19 -4.05 11.21
CA TYR A 128 -3.27 -3.09 11.82
C TYR A 128 -2.07 -2.66 10.96
N ASP A 129 -1.95 -3.07 9.69
CA ASP A 129 -0.92 -2.51 8.82
C ASP A 129 -1.27 -1.08 8.41
N ARG A 130 -0.32 -0.15 8.60
CA ARG A 130 -0.50 1.30 8.33
C ARG A 130 -1.72 1.94 9.01
N GLY A 131 -2.14 1.42 10.16
CA GLY A 131 -3.26 1.96 10.93
C GLY A 131 -2.97 3.30 11.64
N TRP A 132 -1.70 3.66 11.82
CA TRP A 132 -1.29 4.87 12.55
C TRP A 132 -0.27 5.70 11.78
N MET A 133 -0.14 6.97 12.15
CA MET A 133 0.89 7.87 11.68
C MET A 133 1.27 8.87 12.78
N ILE A 134 2.49 9.37 12.72
CA ILE A 134 2.94 10.49 13.55
C ILE A 134 2.80 11.76 12.71
N VAL A 135 2.21 12.80 13.30
CA VAL A 135 2.04 14.10 12.65
C VAL A 135 2.81 15.18 13.40
N ASP A 136 3.18 16.26 12.70
CA ASP A 136 3.70 17.47 13.33
C ASP A 136 2.56 18.38 13.83
N ALA A 137 2.92 19.52 14.42
CA ALA A 137 1.97 20.52 14.91
C ALA A 137 1.08 21.13 13.82
N SER A 138 1.44 21.02 12.54
CA SER A 138 0.61 21.44 11.41
C SER A 138 -0.38 20.36 10.96
N GLY A 139 -0.33 19.17 11.57
CA GLY A 139 -1.11 18.01 11.18
C GLY A 139 -0.51 17.24 10.02
N MET A 140 0.70 17.58 9.54
CA MET A 140 1.34 16.89 8.43
C MET A 140 2.02 15.60 8.90
N ALA A 141 1.81 14.50 8.18
CA ALA A 141 2.43 13.22 8.51
C ALA A 141 3.96 13.28 8.37
N LEU A 142 4.68 12.91 9.44
CA LEU A 142 6.11 12.75 9.38
C LEU A 142 6.48 11.54 8.50
N THR A 143 7.49 11.73 7.64
CA THR A 143 7.94 10.68 6.72
C THR A 143 9.36 10.24 7.01
N GLN A 144 9.66 8.96 6.76
CA GLN A 144 11.01 8.43 6.92
C GLN A 144 12.03 9.13 6.02
N LYS A 145 11.60 9.65 4.86
CA LYS A 145 12.46 10.42 3.93
C LYS A 145 13.00 11.70 4.57
N HIS A 146 12.17 12.38 5.36
CA HIS A 146 12.55 13.62 6.04
C HIS A 146 13.07 13.38 7.45
N GLN A 147 12.59 12.34 8.14
CA GLN A 147 12.97 11.96 9.50
C GLN A 147 13.39 10.48 9.53
N PRO A 148 14.64 10.15 9.11
CA PRO A 148 15.09 8.76 9.02
C PRO A 148 15.04 8.00 10.34
N ARG A 149 15.19 8.71 11.47
CA ARG A 149 15.17 8.13 12.82
C ARG A 149 13.82 7.50 13.21
N LEU A 150 12.73 7.82 12.51
CA LEU A 150 11.43 7.18 12.74
C LEU A 150 11.50 5.66 12.65
N CYS A 151 12.37 5.10 11.81
CA CYS A 151 12.51 3.65 11.67
C CYS A 151 13.09 2.94 12.89
N LEU A 152 13.65 3.69 13.84
CA LEU A 152 14.16 3.18 15.11
C LEU A 152 13.05 3.00 16.15
N ILE A 153 11.89 3.64 15.96
CA ILE A 153 10.69 3.39 16.75
C ILE A 153 10.12 2.06 16.30
N LYS A 154 10.07 1.08 17.20
CA LYS A 154 9.61 -0.28 16.94
C LYS A 154 8.22 -0.50 17.55
N PRO A 155 7.18 -0.61 16.72
CA PRO A 155 5.87 -1.00 17.18
C PRO A 155 5.78 -2.51 17.42
N ILE A 156 5.09 -2.89 18.50
CA ILE A 156 4.80 -4.27 18.87
C ILE A 156 3.30 -4.37 19.15
N ILE A 157 2.60 -5.18 18.37
CA ILE A 157 1.15 -5.35 18.51
C ILE A 157 0.87 -6.49 19.49
N ASN A 158 0.13 -6.21 20.55
CA ASN A 158 -0.40 -7.19 21.47
C ASN A 158 -1.94 -7.24 21.38
N ARG A 159 -2.44 -8.21 20.60
CA ARG A 159 -3.88 -8.42 20.38
C ARG A 159 -4.63 -8.89 21.64
N HIS A 160 -3.95 -9.55 22.58
CA HIS A 160 -4.60 -10.05 23.78
C HIS A 160 -4.85 -8.94 24.80
N SER A 161 -3.90 -8.02 24.95
CA SER A 161 -4.07 -6.85 25.81
C SER A 161 -4.77 -5.68 25.11
N GLY A 162 -5.04 -5.78 23.81
CA GLY A 162 -5.65 -4.70 23.04
C GLY A 162 -4.74 -3.47 22.92
N THR A 163 -3.42 -3.65 22.96
CA THR A 163 -2.45 -2.53 22.97
C THR A 163 -1.34 -2.70 21.95
N MET A 164 -0.87 -1.57 21.40
CA MET A 164 0.38 -1.43 20.66
C MET A 164 1.43 -0.81 21.59
N GLU A 165 2.55 -1.49 21.79
CA GLU A 165 3.73 -0.93 22.45
C GLU A 165 4.60 -0.24 21.40
N LEU A 166 5.05 0.98 21.68
CA LEU A 166 6.09 1.67 20.93
C LEU A 166 7.37 1.69 21.76
N SER A 167 8.45 1.18 21.18
CA SER A 167 9.76 1.10 21.83
C SER A 167 10.82 1.85 21.03
N PHE A 168 11.76 2.50 21.73
CA PHE A 168 12.93 3.15 21.16
C PHE A 168 14.14 2.90 22.08
N ALA A 169 15.32 2.68 21.50
CA ALA A 169 16.50 2.29 22.26
C ALA A 169 16.86 3.33 23.33
N GLY A 170 16.95 2.89 24.60
CA GLY A 170 17.27 3.77 25.73
C GLY A 170 16.08 4.55 26.31
N MET A 171 14.86 4.30 25.83
CA MET A 171 13.63 4.93 26.36
C MET A 171 12.69 3.86 26.93
N LYS A 172 11.94 4.24 27.97
CA LYS A 172 10.83 3.40 28.47
C LYS A 172 9.74 3.36 27.39
N SER A 173 9.21 2.18 27.09
CA SER A 173 8.15 2.04 26.09
C SER A 173 6.87 2.79 26.48
N VAL A 174 6.11 3.20 25.47
CA VAL A 174 4.76 3.79 25.60
C VAL A 174 3.73 2.88 24.94
N TYR A 175 2.48 2.95 25.38
CA TYR A 175 1.40 2.07 24.90
C TYR A 175 0.26 2.89 24.30
N VAL A 176 -0.28 2.38 23.19
CA VAL A 176 -1.43 2.92 22.47
C VAL A 176 -2.52 1.85 22.45
N ALA A 177 -3.78 2.20 22.70
CA ALA A 177 -4.88 1.24 22.56
C ALA A 177 -5.09 0.89 21.07
N LEU A 178 -5.31 -0.40 20.76
CA LEU A 178 -5.58 -0.86 19.39
C LEU A 178 -7.00 -0.51 18.94
N GLU A 179 -7.94 -0.53 19.89
CA GLU A 179 -9.34 -0.18 19.70
C GLU A 179 -9.68 0.96 20.65
N MET A 180 -10.36 1.98 20.13
CA MET A 180 -10.95 3.01 20.96
C MET A 180 -12.20 2.41 21.62
N ALA A 181 -12.31 2.49 22.95
CA ALA A 181 -13.48 1.99 23.66
C ALA A 181 -14.76 2.62 23.07
N SER A 182 -15.71 1.76 22.69
CA SER A 182 -17.02 2.13 22.13
C SER A 182 -18.00 2.66 23.20
N GLU A 183 -17.57 2.78 24.45
CA GLU A 183 -18.38 3.26 25.56
C GLU A 183 -18.23 4.78 25.69
N ASP A 184 -19.35 5.45 25.42
CA ASP A 184 -19.59 6.90 25.35
C ASP A 184 -19.24 7.60 24.04
N ILE A 185 -20.27 7.72 23.20
CA ILE A 185 -20.48 8.78 22.19
C ILE A 185 -20.63 10.14 22.92
N ASN A 186 -19.69 10.47 23.80
CA ASN A 186 -19.39 11.83 24.20
C ASN A 186 -18.26 12.30 23.28
N VAL A 187 -18.67 12.78 22.10
CA VAL A 187 -17.88 13.30 20.97
C VAL A 187 -16.97 14.50 21.33
N VAL A 188 -16.66 14.72 22.61
CA VAL A 188 -16.07 15.96 23.13
C VAL A 188 -14.59 15.80 23.51
N ARG A 189 -14.00 14.59 23.56
CA ARG A 189 -12.61 14.43 24.02
C ARG A 189 -11.61 13.65 23.16
N SER A 190 -12.02 12.90 22.14
CA SER A 190 -11.06 12.44 21.14
C SER A 190 -10.89 13.55 20.09
N SER A 191 -9.80 14.31 20.16
CA SER A 191 -9.48 15.29 19.13
C SER A 191 -9.30 14.57 17.79
N VAL A 192 -10.25 14.77 16.87
CA VAL A 192 -10.12 14.29 15.50
C VAL A 192 -9.06 15.14 14.83
N CYS A 193 -7.93 14.54 14.45
CA CYS A 193 -6.87 15.22 13.73
C CYS A 193 -7.12 15.13 12.22
N ARG A 194 -6.97 16.24 11.51
CA ARG A 194 -6.97 16.27 10.04
C ARG A 194 -5.52 16.25 9.58
N SER A 195 -5.20 15.31 8.71
CA SER A 195 -3.88 15.18 8.10
C SER A 195 -4.00 15.03 6.60
N LYS A 196 -2.86 15.05 5.91
CA LYS A 196 -2.76 14.87 4.47
C LYS A 196 -1.78 13.75 4.18
N VAL A 197 -2.22 12.70 3.49
CA VAL A 197 -1.40 11.56 3.09
C VAL A 197 -1.54 11.37 1.58
N CYS A 198 -0.43 11.45 0.84
CA CYS A 198 -0.44 11.30 -0.63
C CYS A 198 -1.43 12.24 -1.34
N ASP A 199 -1.53 13.47 -0.83
CA ASP A 199 -2.49 14.50 -1.25
C ASP A 199 -3.96 14.34 -0.82
N ASP A 200 -4.32 13.20 -0.21
CA ASP A 200 -5.65 12.97 0.31
C ASP A 200 -5.80 13.47 1.75
N LEU A 201 -6.93 14.13 2.03
CA LEU A 201 -7.30 14.54 3.38
C LEU A 201 -7.78 13.32 4.17
N VAL A 202 -7.11 13.01 5.27
CA VAL A 202 -7.47 11.90 6.17
C VAL A 202 -7.82 12.42 7.55
N THR A 203 -8.79 11.77 8.20
CA THR A 203 -9.14 12.03 9.60
C THR A 203 -8.65 10.89 10.47
N GLY A 204 -7.98 11.20 11.57
CA GLY A 204 -7.53 10.23 12.57
C GLY A 204 -7.96 10.62 13.98
N TYR A 205 -7.76 9.70 14.92
CA TYR A 205 -7.95 9.93 16.34
C TYR A 205 -6.60 10.21 16.99
N ASP A 206 -6.53 11.24 17.83
CA ASP A 206 -5.36 11.50 18.65
C ASP A 206 -5.13 10.36 19.65
N CYS A 207 -3.87 9.92 19.76
CA CYS A 207 -3.46 8.78 20.60
C CYS A 207 -3.10 9.19 22.05
N GLY A 208 -3.30 10.46 22.41
CA GLY A 208 -3.12 11.02 23.75
C GLY A 208 -1.76 11.69 23.98
N ASP A 209 -1.77 12.67 24.90
CA ASP A 209 -0.61 13.49 25.26
C ASP A 209 0.59 12.69 25.77
N THR A 210 0.34 11.51 26.34
CA THR A 210 1.41 10.62 26.82
C THR A 210 2.26 10.09 25.66
N VAL A 211 1.63 9.74 24.55
CA VAL A 211 2.32 9.28 23.33
C VAL A 211 2.99 10.46 22.65
N ALA A 212 2.31 11.60 22.57
CA ALA A 212 2.86 12.83 22.00
C ALA A 212 4.12 13.30 22.74
N SER A 213 4.14 13.22 24.07
CA SER A 213 5.31 13.60 24.89
C SER A 213 6.46 12.59 24.79
N TRP A 214 6.19 11.36 24.36
CA TRP A 214 7.20 10.33 24.18
C TRP A 214 7.96 10.45 22.84
N LEU A 215 7.31 11.00 21.82
CA LEU A 215 7.82 11.18 20.45
C LEU A 215 8.80 12.36 20.34
#